data_AF-A0A970VZH3-F1
#
_entry.id   AF-A0A970VZH3-F1
#
_cell.length_a   1.000
_cell.length_b   1.000
_cell.length_c   1.000
_cell.angle_alpha   90.00
_cell.angle_beta   90.00
_cell.angle_gamma   90.00
#
_symmetry.space_group_name_H-M   'P 1'
#
loop_
_entity.id
_entity.type
_entity.pdbx_description
1 polymer ?
#
loop_
_entity_poly.entity_id
_entity_poly.type
_entity_poly.pdbx_seq_one_letter_code
_entity_poly.pdbx_strand_id
1 'polypeptide(L)'
;MKKFIELFSTMSSWLAKFSGILILLISLLVCTHVILRGLFGSGVLGTYELVQYGMLTVVSLTLAENELTGGNIIVNFVLDKMRPRLANIFSIIMYLISIVFMIFVLYNQLGMIGTKLADGSVTGTLGIPHWIIVSLICIGLFFFVIAFIIRVYNMIDNHKNIQDRKRTLDEIAAEQEIKTEF
;
A
#
# COMPACT_ATOMS: atom_id res chain seq x y z
N MET A 1 -1.97 20.35 -4.75
CA MET A 1 -1.62 18.99 -4.29
C MET A 1 -2.64 18.39 -3.33
N LYS A 2 -3.14 19.10 -2.30
CA LYS A 2 -4.13 18.56 -1.34
C LYS A 2 -5.35 17.89 -2.00
N LYS A 3 -5.99 18.54 -2.98
CA LYS A 3 -7.12 17.99 -3.75
C LYS A 3 -6.79 16.69 -4.50
N PHE A 4 -5.55 16.53 -4.98
CA PHE A 4 -5.11 15.30 -5.65
C PHE A 4 -4.94 14.14 -4.64
N ILE A 5 -4.38 14.43 -3.47
CA ILE A 5 -4.20 13.47 -2.38
C ILE A 5 -5.56 13.02 -1.83
N GLU A 6 -6.51 13.94 -1.67
CA GLU A 6 -7.90 13.62 -1.28
C GLU A 6 -8.62 12.75 -2.32
N LEU A 7 -8.47 13.07 -3.60
CA LEU A 7 -9.03 12.26 -4.68
C LEU A 7 -8.42 10.84 -4.67
N PHE A 8 -7.10 10.74 -4.59
CA PHE A 8 -6.39 9.46 -4.57
C PHE A 8 -6.76 8.60 -3.36
N SER A 9 -6.79 9.20 -2.17
CA SER A 9 -7.18 8.50 -0.94
C SER A 9 -8.63 8.01 -1.00
N THR A 10 -9.54 8.80 -1.59
CA THR A 10 -10.93 8.38 -1.81
C THR A 10 -11.01 7.17 -2.75
N MET A 11 -10.27 7.19 -3.87
CA MET A 11 -10.20 6.06 -4.80
C MET A 11 -9.62 4.82 -4.12
N SER A 12 -8.53 4.97 -3.37
CA SER A 12 -7.90 3.87 -2.65
C SER A 12 -8.81 3.27 -1.57
N SER A 13 -9.57 4.11 -0.86
CA SER A 13 -10.56 3.65 0.13
C SER A 13 -11.71 2.88 -0.52
N TRP A 14 -12.13 3.29 -1.71
CA TRP A 14 -13.17 2.57 -2.45
C TRP A 14 -12.67 1.19 -2.92
N LEU A 15 -11.44 1.11 -3.43
CA LEU A 15 -10.76 -0.16 -3.75
C LEU A 15 -10.64 -1.06 -2.51
N ALA A 16 -10.27 -0.50 -1.35
CA ALA A 16 -10.20 -1.25 -0.11
C ALA A 16 -11.56 -1.80 0.33
N LYS A 17 -12.65 -1.01 0.23
CA LYS A 17 -14.01 -1.49 0.51
C LYS A 17 -14.43 -2.62 -0.43
N PHE A 18 -14.11 -2.48 -1.72
CA PHE A 18 -14.35 -3.55 -2.71
C PHE A 18 -13.57 -4.83 -2.36
N SER A 19 -12.30 -4.69 -1.96
CA SER A 19 -11.49 -5.83 -1.48
C SER A 19 -12.08 -6.49 -0.23
N GLY A 20 -12.70 -5.71 0.66
CA GLY A 20 -13.44 -6.19 1.82
C GLY A 20 -14.66 -7.05 1.44
N ILE A 21 -15.39 -6.69 0.39
CA ILE A 21 -16.48 -7.53 -0.13
C ILE A 21 -15.94 -8.82 -0.74
N LEU A 22 -14.84 -8.73 -1.51
CA LEU A 22 -14.20 -9.90 -2.11
C LEU A 22 -13.72 -10.91 -1.06
N ILE A 23 -13.08 -10.46 0.03
CA ILE A 23 -12.62 -11.37 1.08
C ILE A 23 -13.78 -12.04 1.82
N LEU A 24 -14.92 -11.36 1.99
CA LEU A 24 -16.13 -11.96 2.54
C LEU A 24 -16.66 -13.07 1.62
N LEU A 25 -16.70 -12.84 0.30
CA LEU A 25 -17.09 -13.86 -0.67
C LEU A 25 -16.15 -15.07 -0.66
N ILE A 26 -14.83 -14.84 -0.56
CA ILE A 26 -13.83 -15.91 -0.44
C ILE A 26 -14.06 -16.70 0.85
N SER A 27 -14.33 -16.02 1.97
CA SER A 27 -14.62 -16.68 3.25
C SER A 27 -15.86 -17.57 3.17
N LEU A 28 -16.96 -17.05 2.58
CA LEU A 28 -18.19 -17.84 2.35
C LEU A 28 -17.95 -19.04 1.43
N LEU A 29 -17.13 -18.88 0.39
CA LEU A 29 -16.73 -19.97 -0.50
C LEU A 29 -15.98 -21.07 0.27
N VAL A 30 -15.03 -20.70 1.13
CA VAL A 30 -14.28 -21.65 1.97
C VAL A 30 -15.20 -22.36 2.95
N CYS A 31 -16.08 -21.64 3.65
CA CYS A 31 -17.06 -22.24 4.55
C CYS A 31 -17.94 -23.26 3.81
N THR A 32 -18.47 -22.88 2.65
CA THR A 32 -19.30 -23.77 1.81
C THR A 32 -18.50 -25.00 1.37
N HIS A 33 -17.25 -24.82 0.96
CA HIS A 33 -16.37 -25.93 0.56
C HIS A 33 -16.14 -26.92 1.71
N VAL A 34 -15.89 -26.44 2.93
CA VAL A 34 -15.66 -27.28 4.12
C VAL A 34 -16.94 -28.04 4.50
N ILE A 35 -18.10 -27.38 4.49
CA ILE A 35 -19.40 -28.02 4.79
C ILE A 35 -19.71 -29.11 3.77
N LEU A 36 -19.57 -28.80 2.48
CA LEU A 36 -19.87 -29.76 1.40
C LEU A 36 -18.94 -30.97 1.48
N ARG A 37 -17.65 -30.75 1.73
CA ARG A 37 -16.67 -31.82 1.90
C ARG A 37 -16.97 -32.70 3.11
N GLY A 38 -17.45 -32.11 4.21
CA GLY A 38 -17.83 -32.85 5.42
C GLY A 38 -19.09 -33.69 5.25
N LEU A 39 -20.09 -33.19 4.52
CA LEU A 39 -21.39 -33.86 4.36
C LEU A 39 -21.46 -34.83 3.17
N PHE A 40 -20.87 -34.44 2.03
CA PHE A 40 -21.00 -35.14 0.75
C PHE A 40 -19.69 -35.80 0.29
N GLY A 41 -18.60 -35.69 1.06
CA GLY A 41 -17.29 -36.25 0.74
C GLY A 41 -16.57 -35.58 -0.43
N SER A 42 -17.22 -34.66 -1.15
CA SER A 42 -16.65 -33.85 -2.22
C SER A 42 -16.81 -32.36 -1.93
N GLY A 43 -15.74 -31.60 -2.15
CA GLY A 43 -15.73 -30.14 -2.00
C GLY A 43 -16.03 -29.44 -3.32
N VAL A 44 -16.15 -28.11 -3.28
CA VAL A 44 -16.27 -27.28 -4.50
C VAL A 44 -14.95 -27.34 -5.29
N LEU A 45 -15.04 -27.69 -6.58
CA LEU A 45 -13.90 -27.77 -7.47
C LEU A 45 -13.31 -26.38 -7.73
N GLY A 46 -11.98 -26.25 -7.72
CA GLY A 46 -11.30 -24.98 -7.98
C GLY A 46 -11.31 -23.97 -6.82
N THR A 47 -11.84 -24.33 -5.64
CA THR A 47 -11.80 -23.46 -4.46
C THR A 47 -10.38 -23.01 -4.10
N TYR A 48 -9.40 -23.90 -4.22
CA TYR A 48 -8.01 -23.56 -3.91
C TYR A 48 -7.47 -22.44 -4.79
N GLU A 49 -7.70 -22.53 -6.11
CA GLU A 49 -7.28 -21.51 -7.07
C GLU A 49 -8.01 -20.18 -6.83
N LEU A 50 -9.33 -20.22 -6.62
CA LEU A 50 -10.12 -19.01 -6.33
C LEU A 50 -9.65 -18.31 -5.06
N VAL A 51 -9.36 -19.07 -4.00
CA VAL A 51 -8.83 -18.52 -2.75
C VAL A 51 -7.43 -17.94 -2.99
N GLN A 52 -6.54 -18.66 -3.67
CA GLN A 52 -5.16 -18.22 -3.91
C GLN A 52 -5.12 -16.91 -4.71
N TYR A 53 -5.78 -16.86 -5.86
CA TYR A 53 -5.76 -15.69 -6.73
C TYR A 53 -6.68 -14.56 -6.22
N GLY A 54 -7.77 -14.91 -5.54
CA GLY A 54 -8.64 -13.96 -4.86
C GLY A 54 -7.91 -13.24 -3.74
N MET A 55 -7.18 -13.95 -2.89
CA MET A 55 -6.37 -13.35 -1.83
C MET A 55 -5.27 -12.46 -2.39
N LEU A 56 -4.59 -12.90 -3.45
CA LEU A 56 -3.57 -12.10 -4.12
C LEU A 56 -4.13 -10.78 -4.65
N THR A 57 -5.34 -10.83 -5.23
CA THR A 57 -6.07 -9.64 -5.69
C THR A 57 -6.43 -8.74 -4.52
N VAL A 58 -7.04 -9.29 -3.47
CA VAL A 58 -7.43 -8.53 -2.27
C VAL A 58 -6.24 -7.79 -1.68
N VAL A 59 -5.15 -8.50 -1.41
CA VAL A 59 -3.92 -7.91 -0.85
C VAL A 59 -3.42 -6.77 -1.74
N SER A 60 -3.32 -7.00 -3.05
CA SER A 60 -2.81 -5.97 -3.97
C SER A 60 -3.64 -4.69 -3.97
N LEU A 61 -4.97 -4.79 -3.84
CA LEU A 61 -5.88 -3.64 -3.84
C LEU A 61 -5.88 -2.88 -2.51
N THR A 62 -5.64 -3.56 -1.39
CA THR A 62 -5.62 -2.93 -0.05
C THR A 62 -4.28 -2.25 0.26
N LEU A 63 -3.17 -2.65 -0.39
CA LEU A 63 -1.81 -2.16 -0.10
C LEU A 63 -1.71 -0.62 -0.05
N ALA A 64 -2.29 0.07 -1.04
CA ALA A 64 -2.22 1.53 -1.13
C ALA A 64 -2.96 2.22 0.03
N GLU A 65 -4.12 1.70 0.41
CA GLU A 65 -4.91 2.25 1.51
C GLU A 65 -4.19 2.03 2.84
N ASN A 66 -3.62 0.84 3.03
CA ASN A 66 -2.87 0.50 4.24
C ASN A 66 -1.63 1.40 4.45
N GLU A 67 -0.94 1.79 3.37
CA GLU A 67 0.17 2.73 3.47
C GLU A 67 -0.30 4.15 3.83
N LEU A 68 -1.40 4.60 3.24
CA LEU A 68 -1.94 5.94 3.51
C LEU A 68 -2.43 6.07 4.96
N THR A 69 -3.12 5.06 5.48
CA THR A 69 -3.61 5.03 6.87
C THR A 69 -2.51 4.69 7.88
N GLY A 70 -1.36 4.22 7.42
CA GLY A 70 -0.25 3.82 8.28
C GLY A 70 -0.48 2.50 9.01
N GLY A 71 -1.28 1.60 8.44
CA GLY A 71 -1.47 0.24 8.96
C GLY A 71 -0.30 -0.70 8.67
N ASN A 72 0.67 -0.31 7.85
CA ASN A 72 1.94 -1.04 7.71
C ASN A 72 2.75 -0.94 9.02
N ILE A 73 3.22 -2.08 9.54
CA ILE A 73 4.03 -2.13 10.76
C ILE A 73 5.40 -1.51 10.46
N ILE A 74 5.66 -0.34 11.04
CA ILE A 74 6.95 0.35 10.93
C ILE A 74 7.76 0.09 12.21
N VAL A 75 8.91 -0.55 12.06
CA VAL A 75 9.82 -0.80 13.18
C VAL A 75 10.74 0.41 13.36
N ASN A 76 10.46 1.23 14.37
CA ASN A 76 11.22 2.45 14.66
C ASN A 76 12.40 2.26 15.64
N PHE A 77 12.70 1.04 16.09
CA PHE A 77 13.71 0.79 17.14
C PHE A 77 15.07 1.47 16.89
N VAL A 78 15.53 1.47 15.64
CA VAL A 78 16.81 2.12 15.25
C VAL A 78 16.64 3.64 15.12
N LEU A 79 15.48 4.11 14.65
CA LEU A 79 15.18 5.52 14.42
C LEU A 79 14.96 6.28 15.74
N ASP A 80 14.36 5.63 16.75
CA ASP A 80 14.08 6.20 18.07
C ASP A 80 15.35 6.54 18.86
N LYS A 81 16.47 5.85 18.55
CA LYS A 81 17.77 6.11 19.17
C LYS A 81 18.53 7.26 18.49
N MET A 82 18.05 7.76 17.36
CA MET A 82 18.70 8.82 16.58
C MET A 82 18.15 10.21 16.90
N ARG A 83 18.91 11.27 16.58
CA ARG A 83 18.40 12.64 16.64
C ARG A 83 17.24 12.78 15.63
N PRO A 84 16.17 13.54 15.96
CA PRO A 84 14.94 13.59 15.16
C PRO A 84 15.15 14.02 13.70
N ARG A 85 16.16 14.88 13.44
CA ARG A 85 16.52 15.29 12.07
C ARG A 85 17.15 14.15 11.26
N LEU A 86 18.01 13.33 11.89
CA LEU A 86 18.64 12.18 11.21
C LEU A 86 17.61 11.09 10.96
N ALA A 87 16.78 10.76 11.96
CA ALA A 87 15.71 9.77 11.81
C ALA A 87 14.80 10.10 10.61
N ASN A 88 14.43 11.38 10.45
CA ASN A 88 13.61 11.82 9.31
C ASN A 88 14.32 11.65 7.96
N ILE A 89 15.61 11.99 7.86
CA ILE A 89 16.39 11.81 6.63
C ILE A 89 16.49 10.34 6.27
N PHE A 90 16.80 9.47 7.24
CA PHE A 90 16.86 8.02 7.03
C PHE A 90 15.51 7.47 6.56
N SER A 91 14.41 7.88 7.17
CA SER A 91 13.07 7.47 6.74
C SER A 91 12.75 7.92 5.31
N ILE A 92 13.14 9.13 4.88
CA ILE A 92 12.96 9.57 3.48
C ILE A 92 13.77 8.68 2.54
N ILE A 93 15.02 8.38 2.88
CA ILE A 93 15.90 7.52 2.07
C ILE A 93 15.31 6.12 1.96
N MET A 94 14.82 5.55 3.06
CA MET A 94 14.17 4.24 3.05
C MET A 94 12.96 4.22 2.12
N TYR A 95 12.09 5.22 2.21
CA TYR A 95 10.94 5.32 1.30
C TYR A 95 11.34 5.51 -0.16
N LEU A 96 12.39 6.28 -0.45
CA LEU A 96 12.91 6.42 -1.82
C LEU A 96 13.41 5.08 -2.38
N ILE A 97 14.16 4.31 -1.57
CA ILE A 97 14.62 2.96 -1.95
C ILE A 97 13.41 2.05 -2.19
N SER A 98 12.40 2.09 -1.30
CA SER A 98 11.16 1.33 -1.46
C SER A 98 10.41 1.70 -2.75
N ILE A 99 10.35 2.99 -3.12
CA ILE A 99 9.72 3.44 -4.37
C ILE A 99 10.45 2.85 -5.58
N VAL A 100 11.78 2.96 -5.62
CA VAL A 100 12.59 2.42 -6.74
C VAL A 100 12.39 0.91 -6.86
N PHE A 101 12.43 0.20 -5.73
CA PHE A 101 12.19 -1.24 -5.70
C PHE A 101 10.79 -1.60 -6.19
N MET A 102 9.74 -0.90 -5.74
CA MET A 102 8.36 -1.19 -6.17
C MET A 102 8.13 -0.85 -7.64
N ILE A 103 8.74 0.19 -8.17
CA ILE A 103 8.73 0.49 -9.62
C ILE A 103 9.39 -0.65 -10.40
N PHE A 104 10.52 -1.16 -9.92
CA PHE A 104 11.19 -2.30 -10.54
C PHE A 104 10.29 -3.55 -10.53
N VAL A 105 9.63 -3.85 -9.40
CA VAL A 105 8.67 -4.96 -9.32
C VAL A 105 7.51 -4.75 -10.30
N LEU A 106 6.91 -3.56 -10.32
CA LEU A 106 5.81 -3.25 -11.23
C LEU A 106 6.22 -3.42 -12.70
N TYR A 107 7.42 -2.96 -13.08
CA TYR A 107 7.95 -3.11 -14.44
C TYR A 107 8.09 -4.58 -14.84
N ASN A 108 8.65 -5.42 -13.96
CA ASN A 108 8.77 -6.86 -14.22
C ASN A 108 7.39 -7.53 -14.34
N GLN A 109 6.44 -7.17 -13.47
CA GLN A 109 5.09 -7.73 -13.51
C GLN A 109 4.34 -7.33 -14.80
N LEU A 110 4.52 -6.10 -15.28
CA LEU A 110 3.98 -5.65 -16.57
C LEU A 110 4.57 -6.46 -17.74
N GLY A 111 5.88 -6.70 -17.74
CA GLY A 111 6.53 -7.57 -18.73
C GLY A 111 5.98 -9.01 -18.69
N MET A 112 5.68 -9.51 -17.48
CA MET A 112 5.11 -10.84 -17.30
C MET A 112 3.73 -10.98 -17.95
N ILE A 113 2.90 -9.93 -18.00
CA ILE A 113 1.60 -9.97 -18.70
C ILE A 113 1.79 -10.37 -20.18
N GLY A 114 2.76 -9.77 -20.87
CA GLY A 114 3.05 -10.09 -22.28
C GLY A 114 3.46 -11.55 -22.48
N THR A 115 4.34 -12.06 -21.61
CA THR A 115 4.76 -13.48 -21.65
C THR A 115 3.58 -14.43 -21.40
N LYS A 116 2.73 -14.14 -20.40
CA LYS A 116 1.58 -14.98 -20.06
C LYS A 116 0.48 -14.96 -21.12
N LEU A 117 0.35 -13.86 -21.87
CA LEU A 117 -0.51 -13.76 -23.04
C LEU A 117 0.01 -14.61 -24.21
N ALA A 118 1.32 -14.57 -24.47
CA ALA A 118 1.95 -15.35 -25.55
C ALA A 118 1.91 -16.86 -25.27
N ASP A 119 2.13 -17.26 -24.01
CA ASP A 119 2.14 -18.67 -23.59
C ASP A 119 0.72 -19.28 -23.47
N GLY A 120 -0.34 -18.46 -23.48
CA GLY A 120 -1.71 -18.93 -23.29
C GLY A 120 -1.95 -19.58 -21.92
N SER A 121 -1.12 -19.27 -20.92
CA SER A 121 -1.11 -19.97 -19.63
C SER A 121 -2.42 -19.80 -18.84
N VAL A 122 -3.08 -20.93 -18.55
CA VAL A 122 -4.35 -21.00 -17.80
C VAL A 122 -4.18 -21.74 -16.47
N THR A 123 -5.05 -21.45 -15.50
CA THR A 123 -5.05 -22.17 -14.22
C THR A 123 -5.44 -23.63 -14.43
N GLY A 124 -4.92 -24.52 -13.57
CA GLY A 124 -5.01 -25.97 -13.78
C GLY A 124 -6.44 -26.51 -13.68
N THR A 125 -7.25 -25.92 -12.81
CA THR A 125 -8.59 -26.44 -12.48
C THR A 125 -9.69 -25.63 -13.15
N LEU A 126 -9.63 -24.30 -13.05
CA LEU A 126 -10.68 -23.40 -13.57
C LEU A 126 -10.40 -22.88 -14.98
N GLY A 127 -9.21 -23.11 -15.52
CA GLY A 127 -8.84 -22.60 -16.84
C GLY A 127 -8.78 -21.07 -16.92
N ILE A 128 -8.60 -20.38 -15.79
CA ILE A 128 -8.59 -18.91 -15.76
C ILE A 128 -7.28 -18.44 -16.42
N PRO A 129 -7.32 -17.48 -17.36
CA PRO A 129 -6.10 -16.93 -17.94
C PRO A 129 -5.27 -16.18 -16.89
N HIS A 130 -4.01 -16.56 -16.72
CA HIS A 130 -3.14 -15.97 -15.69
C HIS A 130 -2.92 -14.46 -15.89
N TRP A 131 -2.96 -13.97 -17.13
CA TRP A 131 -2.74 -12.57 -17.44
C TRP A 131 -3.74 -11.63 -16.74
N ILE A 132 -4.99 -12.09 -16.54
CA ILE A 132 -6.03 -11.33 -15.83
C ILE A 132 -5.60 -11.08 -14.38
N ILE A 133 -5.16 -12.14 -13.70
CA ILE A 133 -4.72 -12.06 -12.31
C ILE A 133 -3.48 -11.15 -12.19
N VAL A 134 -2.51 -11.30 -13.09
CA VAL A 134 -1.30 -10.47 -13.09
C VAL A 134 -1.64 -9.00 -13.35
N SER A 135 -2.60 -8.71 -14.24
CA SER A 135 -3.04 -7.33 -14.50
C SER A 135 -3.67 -6.66 -13.27
N LEU A 136 -4.48 -7.39 -12.50
CA LEU A 136 -5.08 -6.89 -11.26
C LEU A 136 -4.00 -6.56 -10.22
N ILE A 137 -2.98 -7.40 -10.11
CA ILE A 137 -1.82 -7.17 -9.23
C ILE A 137 -1.07 -5.90 -9.65
N CYS A 138 -0.81 -5.73 -10.96
CA CYS A 138 -0.15 -4.52 -11.47
C CYS A 138 -0.92 -3.24 -11.13
N ILE A 139 -2.26 -3.28 -11.20
CA ILE A 139 -3.10 -2.14 -10.79
C ILE A 139 -2.88 -1.83 -9.30
N GLY A 140 -2.92 -2.83 -8.43
CA GLY A 140 -2.66 -2.67 -7.00
C GLY A 140 -1.28 -2.09 -6.70
N LEU A 141 -0.23 -2.63 -7.33
CA LEU A 141 1.14 -2.13 -7.18
C LEU A 141 1.29 -0.69 -7.69
N PHE A 142 0.64 -0.33 -8.79
CA PHE A 142 0.67 1.03 -9.31
C PHE A 142 0.12 2.03 -8.30
N PHE A 143 -1.03 1.74 -7.70
CA PHE A 143 -1.58 2.56 -6.61
C PHE A 143 -0.63 2.60 -5.41
N PHE A 144 0.00 1.47 -5.05
CA PHE A 144 0.94 1.42 -3.94
C PHE A 144 2.17 2.31 -4.14
N VAL A 145 2.73 2.36 -5.35
CA VAL A 145 3.82 3.28 -5.70
C VAL A 145 3.40 4.74 -5.51
N ILE A 146 2.20 5.10 -5.96
CA ILE A 146 1.66 6.46 -5.77
C ILE A 146 1.49 6.78 -4.28
N ALA A 147 1.01 5.83 -3.48
CA ALA A 147 0.87 6.00 -2.04
C ALA A 147 2.21 6.31 -1.36
N PHE A 148 3.29 5.62 -1.75
CA PHE A 148 4.64 5.93 -1.25
C PHE A 148 5.12 7.32 -1.66
N ILE A 149 4.86 7.76 -2.89
CA ILE A 149 5.23 9.11 -3.34
C ILE A 149 4.49 10.17 -2.50
N ILE A 150 3.19 9.95 -2.23
CA ILE A 150 2.39 10.84 -1.38
C ILE A 150 2.94 10.86 0.05
N ARG A 151 3.36 9.71 0.59
CA ARG A 151 3.96 9.59 1.93
C ARG A 151 5.23 10.42 2.05
N VAL A 152 6.14 10.28 1.09
CA VAL A 152 7.39 11.07 1.02
C VAL A 152 7.08 12.57 0.91
N TYR A 153 6.12 12.94 0.05
CA TYR A 153 5.70 14.32 -0.09
C TYR A 153 5.19 14.92 1.24
N ASN A 154 4.28 14.21 1.93
CA ASN A 154 3.74 14.64 3.22
C ASN A 154 4.83 14.78 4.28
N MET A 155 5.81 13.88 4.27
CA MET A 155 6.93 13.90 5.21
C MET A 155 7.86 15.11 5.00
N ILE A 156 8.08 15.52 3.74
CA ILE A 156 8.86 16.71 3.40
C ILE A 156 8.10 18.00 3.76
N ASP A 157 6.80 18.06 3.44
CA ASP A 157 5.95 19.23 3.72
C ASP A 157 5.82 19.49 5.23
N ASN A 158 5.61 18.42 6.01
CA ASN A 158 5.47 18.52 7.46
C ASN A 158 6.76 19.01 8.13
N HIS A 159 7.94 18.62 7.60
CA HIS A 159 9.23 19.09 8.12
C HIS A 159 9.45 20.59 7.88
N LYS A 160 9.07 21.12 6.72
CA LYS A 160 9.14 22.58 6.46
C LYS A 160 8.30 23.36 7.48
N ASN A 161 7.06 22.92 7.71
CA ASN A 161 6.15 23.58 8.64
C ASN A 161 6.68 23.60 10.10
N ILE A 162 7.27 22.49 10.57
CA ILE A 162 7.87 22.42 11.92
C ILE A 162 9.07 23.35 12.04
N GLN A 163 9.90 23.44 11.00
CA GLN A 163 11.10 24.28 11.03
C GLN A 163 10.76 25.77 10.96
N ASP A 164 9.76 26.16 10.16
CA ASP A 164 9.26 27.54 10.09
C ASP A 164 8.65 27.97 11.43
N ARG A 165 7.89 27.09 12.08
CA ARG A 165 7.28 27.37 13.39
C ARG A 165 8.31 27.52 14.51
N LYS A 166 9.43 26.78 14.47
CA LYS A 166 10.52 26.98 15.42
C LYS A 166 11.20 28.34 15.23
N ARG A 167 11.47 28.74 13.98
CA ARG A 167 12.07 30.04 13.68
C ARG A 167 11.21 31.21 14.19
N THR A 168 9.90 31.17 13.95
CA THR A 168 9.01 32.23 14.44
C THR A 168 8.94 32.29 15.97
N LEU A 169 9.00 31.15 16.65
CA LEU A 169 9.06 31.12 18.11
C LEU A 169 10.38 31.68 18.66
N ASP A 170 11.50 31.36 18.01
CA ASP A 170 12.82 31.89 18.37
C ASP A 170 12.88 33.43 18.15
N GLU A 171 12.27 33.93 17.08
CA GLU A 171 12.15 35.38 16.80
C GLU A 171 11.27 36.10 17.85
N ILE A 172 10.13 35.52 18.22
CA ILE A 172 9.23 36.07 19.25
C ILE A 172 9.91 36.06 20.64
N ALA A 173 10.63 34.98 20.97
CA ALA A 173 11.37 34.90 22.22
C ALA A 173 12.47 35.97 22.31
N ALA A 174 13.21 36.19 21.21
CA ALA A 174 14.22 37.24 21.13
C ALA A 174 13.61 38.66 21.27
N GLU A 175 12.43 38.92 20.67
CA GLU A 175 11.73 40.20 20.86
C GLU A 175 11.25 40.42 22.30
N GLN A 176 10.85 39.36 23.01
CA GLN A 176 10.41 39.43 24.40
C GLN A 176 11.57 39.70 25.37
N GLU A 177 12.73 39.09 25.15
CA GLU A 177 13.95 39.35 25.93
C GLU A 177 14.41 40.80 25.77
N ILE A 178 14.41 41.34 24.54
CA ILE A 178 14.79 42.75 24.29
C ILE A 178 13.84 43.73 25.00
N LYS A 179 12.55 43.40 25.11
CA LYS A 179 11.56 44.26 25.81
C LYS A 179 11.63 44.19 27.33
N THR A 180 12.29 43.19 27.92
CA THR A 180 12.40 43.03 29.37
C THR A 180 13.67 43.64 29.96
N GLU A 181 14.65 44.01 29.13
CA GLU A 181 15.88 44.71 29.55
C GLU A 181 15.77 46.26 29.53
N PHE A 182 14.66 46.83 29.06
CA PHE A 182 14.36 48.27 29.11
C PHE A 182 13.22 48.57 30.10
#